data_AF-A0A953ICS9-F1
#
_entry.id   AF-A0A953ICS9-F1
#
_cell.length_a   1.000
_cell.length_b   1.000
_cell.length_c   1.000
_cell.angle_alpha   90.00
_cell.angle_beta   90.00
_cell.angle_gamma   90.00
#
_symmetry.space_group_name_H-M   'P 1'
#
loop_
_entity.id
_entity.type
_entity.pdbx_description
1 polymer ?
#
loop_
_entity_poly.entity_id
_entity_poly.type
_entity_poly.pdbx_seq_one_letter_code
_entity_poly.pdbx_strand_id
1 'polypeptide(L)'
;LQLAALSLGDLLSQRLSSLPGVTLRSSDAAARARLAASGPAELAQHAGVELLLSGSIERSSQSGNGRVELTLFDLRAGAPNRRWVPWHYDLPLLAQASDLAGIQRATEVIAQRVADELRLDLDPGRAAQSTPRDLRAYRLFLLAFGREAEVSCLGTGAAQLLRDSLALDPSYPPA
;
A
#
# COMPACT_ATOMS: atom_id res chain seq x y z
N LEU A 1 -11.45 -0.56 -7.30
CA LEU A 1 -10.05 -0.20 -7.63
C LEU A 1 -9.46 0.69 -6.54
N GLN A 2 -10.16 1.71 -6.05
CA GLN A 2 -9.71 2.53 -4.91
C GLN A 2 -9.31 1.70 -3.68
N LEU A 3 -10.16 0.79 -3.19
CA LEU A 3 -9.80 -0.10 -2.07
C LEU A 3 -8.56 -0.97 -2.34
N ALA A 4 -8.32 -1.37 -3.59
CA ALA A 4 -7.15 -2.16 -3.95
C ALA A 4 -5.87 -1.32 -3.99
N ALA A 5 -5.96 -0.08 -4.48
CA ALA A 5 -4.86 0.89 -4.42
C ALA A 5 -4.51 1.22 -2.96
N LEU A 6 -5.52 1.46 -2.12
CA LEU A 6 -5.37 1.71 -0.69
C LEU A 6 -4.72 0.52 0.01
N SER A 7 -5.22 -0.70 -0.22
CA SER A 7 -4.66 -1.90 0.42
C SER A 7 -3.22 -2.16 0.04
N LEU A 8 -2.88 -1.97 -1.25
CA LEU A 8 -1.51 -2.16 -1.70
C LEU A 8 -0.59 -1.07 -1.12
N GLY A 9 -1.04 0.18 -1.12
CA GLY A 9 -0.28 1.30 -0.56
C GLY A 9 0.00 1.12 0.94
N ASP A 10 -0.99 0.65 1.70
CA ASP A 10 -0.87 0.40 3.13
C ASP A 10 0.06 -0.79 3.43
N LEU A 11 -0.15 -1.95 2.78
CA LEU A 11 0.73 -3.12 2.93
C LEU A 11 2.18 -2.82 2.53
N LEU A 12 2.39 -2.08 1.44
CA LEU A 12 3.73 -1.63 1.05
C LEU A 12 4.31 -0.65 2.06
N SER A 13 3.52 0.28 2.58
CA SER A 13 4.00 1.24 3.58
C SER A 13 4.44 0.53 4.87
N GLN A 14 3.63 -0.41 5.35
CA GLN A 14 3.97 -1.22 6.52
C GLN A 14 5.27 -2.00 6.26
N ARG A 15 5.41 -2.64 5.10
CA ARG A 15 6.63 -3.41 4.80
C ARG A 15 7.86 -2.53 4.60
N LEU A 16 7.76 -1.45 3.84
CA LEU A 16 8.86 -0.53 3.57
C LEU A 16 9.28 0.27 4.82
N SER A 17 8.41 0.40 5.84
CA SER A 17 8.79 0.99 7.14
C SER A 17 9.88 0.21 7.88
N SER A 18 10.10 -1.06 7.48
CA SER A 18 11.19 -1.87 8.00
C SER A 18 12.56 -1.53 7.41
N LEU A 19 12.63 -0.73 6.34
CA LEU A 19 13.91 -0.32 5.76
C LEU A 19 14.69 0.59 6.73
N PRO A 20 15.97 0.30 7.01
CA PRO A 20 16.79 1.14 7.87
C PRO A 20 17.04 2.50 7.20
N GLY A 21 16.95 3.58 7.97
CA GLY A 21 17.20 4.94 7.49
C GLY A 21 16.12 5.54 6.59
N VAL A 22 15.03 4.82 6.31
CA VAL A 22 13.89 5.33 5.52
C VAL A 22 12.77 5.74 6.45
N THR A 23 12.25 6.96 6.25
CA THR A 23 11.02 7.42 6.90
C THR A 23 9.94 7.58 5.84
N LEU A 24 8.84 6.85 6.00
CA LEU A 24 7.69 6.96 5.11
C LEU A 24 6.76 8.08 5.55
N ARG A 25 6.19 8.78 4.58
CA ARG A 25 5.10 9.73 4.83
C ARG A 25 3.77 8.98 4.88
N SER A 26 2.85 9.47 5.70
CA SER A 26 1.50 8.92 5.76
C SER A 26 0.77 9.11 4.42
N SER A 27 -0.18 8.21 4.15
CA SER A 27 -1.08 8.29 3.00
C SER A 27 -1.81 9.63 2.93
N ASP A 28 -2.23 10.20 4.07
CA ASP A 28 -2.88 11.51 4.13
C ASP A 28 -1.97 12.66 3.69
N ALA A 29 -0.69 12.63 4.12
CA ALA A 29 0.28 13.64 3.70
C ALA A 29 0.53 13.54 2.19
N ALA A 30 0.64 12.33 1.66
CA ALA A 30 0.80 12.09 0.23
C ALA A 30 -0.44 12.54 -0.59
N ALA A 31 -1.66 12.28 -0.08
CA ALA A 31 -2.90 12.71 -0.71
C ALA A 31 -3.01 14.24 -0.78
N ARG A 32 -2.68 14.95 0.30
CA ARG A 32 -2.65 16.43 0.29
C ARG A 32 -1.63 16.99 -0.68
N ALA A 33 -0.42 16.44 -0.71
CA ALA A 33 0.63 16.86 -1.65
C ALA A 33 0.20 16.62 -3.11
N ARG A 34 -0.49 15.51 -3.39
CA ARG A 34 -0.98 15.18 -4.73
C ARG A 34 -2.02 16.15 -5.25
N LEU A 35 -2.87 16.72 -4.39
CA LEU A 35 -3.84 17.75 -4.79
C LEU A 35 -3.18 19.07 -5.21
N ALA A 36 -1.97 19.33 -4.71
CA ALA A 36 -1.23 20.56 -4.98
C ALA A 36 -0.20 20.44 -6.12
N ALA A 37 0.07 19.22 -6.61
CA ALA A 37 1.17 18.95 -7.53
C ALA A 37 0.71 18.56 -8.94
N SER A 38 1.43 19.04 -9.95
CA SER A 38 1.21 18.72 -11.36
C SER A 38 2.04 17.52 -11.85
N GLY A 39 3.04 17.11 -11.06
CA GLY A 39 3.93 16.00 -11.41
C GLY A 39 4.79 15.49 -10.25
N PRO A 40 5.63 14.46 -10.50
CA PRO A 40 6.40 13.76 -9.46
C PRO A 40 7.36 14.66 -8.66
N ALA A 41 8.03 15.60 -9.34
CA ALA A 41 8.99 16.51 -8.69
C ALA A 41 8.29 17.50 -7.73
N GLU A 42 7.21 18.14 -8.20
CA GLU A 42 6.39 19.02 -7.36
C GLU A 42 5.77 18.26 -6.19
N LEU A 43 5.29 17.03 -6.43
CA LEU A 43 4.70 16.19 -5.39
C LEU A 43 5.73 15.89 -4.29
N ALA A 44 6.96 15.54 -4.67
CA ALA A 44 8.01 15.27 -3.71
C ALA A 44 8.43 16.51 -2.92
N GLN A 45 8.48 17.67 -3.58
CA GLN A 45 8.72 18.96 -2.93
C GLN A 45 7.63 19.28 -1.91
N HIS A 46 6.35 19.17 -2.29
CA HIS A 46 5.21 19.42 -1.40
C HIS A 46 5.12 18.41 -0.25
N ALA A 47 5.47 17.15 -0.50
CA ALA A 47 5.52 16.11 0.52
C ALA A 47 6.78 16.17 1.39
N GLY A 48 7.77 16.99 1.02
CA GLY A 48 9.08 17.07 1.68
C GLY A 48 9.77 15.71 1.72
N VAL A 49 9.87 15.04 0.56
CA VAL A 49 10.51 13.73 0.39
C VAL A 49 11.55 13.76 -0.71
N GLU A 50 12.56 12.91 -0.56
CA GLU A 50 13.65 12.75 -1.51
C GLU A 50 13.44 11.59 -2.48
N LEU A 51 12.58 10.64 -2.09
CA LEU A 51 12.23 9.46 -2.86
C LEU A 51 10.71 9.39 -2.99
N LEU A 52 10.24 9.04 -4.17
CA LEU A 52 8.81 8.87 -4.44
C LEU A 52 8.56 7.53 -5.13
N LEU A 53 7.74 6.68 -4.51
CA LEU A 53 7.15 5.52 -5.16
C LEU A 53 5.75 5.90 -5.64
N SER A 54 5.56 5.94 -6.96
CA SER A 54 4.27 6.28 -7.58
C SER A 54 3.82 5.15 -8.48
N GLY A 55 2.51 4.99 -8.63
CA GLY A 55 1.96 3.97 -9.49
C GLY A 55 0.50 4.14 -9.83
N SER A 56 0.03 3.24 -10.68
CA SER A 56 -1.36 3.10 -11.09
C SER A 56 -1.81 1.65 -10.93
N ILE A 57 -3.12 1.47 -10.77
CA ILE A 57 -3.75 0.15 -10.78
C ILE A 57 -4.91 0.17 -11.76
N GLU A 58 -4.91 -0.78 -12.68
CA GLU A 58 -5.95 -0.99 -13.67
C GLU A 58 -6.57 -2.36 -13.47
N ARG A 59 -7.83 -2.56 -13.86
CA ARG A 59 -8.39 -3.91 -13.91
C ARG A 59 -7.80 -4.62 -15.12
N SER A 60 -7.24 -5.81 -14.91
CA SER A 60 -6.95 -6.71 -16.01
C SER A 60 -8.26 -7.21 -16.61
N SER A 61 -8.42 -7.07 -17.93
CA SER A 61 -9.58 -7.54 -18.67
C SER A 61 -9.65 -9.07 -18.77
N GLN A 62 -8.57 -9.78 -18.46
CA GLN A 62 -8.42 -11.22 -18.72
C GLN A 62 -8.51 -12.10 -17.48
N SER A 63 -8.12 -11.60 -16.30
CA SER A 63 -7.88 -12.45 -15.11
C SER A 63 -8.65 -12.06 -13.86
N GLY A 64 -9.41 -10.96 -13.87
CA GLY A 64 -10.03 -10.40 -12.65
C GLY A 64 -9.03 -9.82 -11.65
N ASN A 65 -7.73 -9.89 -11.95
CA ASN A 65 -6.65 -9.28 -11.18
C ASN A 65 -6.54 -7.77 -11.48
N GLY A 66 -5.84 -7.06 -10.60
CA GLY A 66 -5.35 -5.72 -10.87
C GLY A 66 -3.98 -5.76 -11.53
N ARG A 67 -3.80 -5.04 -12.63
CA ARG A 67 -2.48 -4.75 -13.19
C ARG A 67 -1.96 -3.50 -12.51
N VAL A 68 -0.82 -3.62 -11.83
CA VAL A 68 -0.16 -2.53 -11.11
C VAL A 68 1.09 -2.12 -11.87
N GLU A 69 1.22 -0.83 -12.13
CA GLU A 69 2.46 -0.21 -12.59
C GLU A 69 3.05 0.61 -11.44
N LEU A 70 4.32 0.38 -11.09
CA LEU A 70 5.04 1.13 -10.07
C LEU A 70 6.31 1.73 -10.65
N THR A 71 6.63 2.95 -10.26
CA THR A 71 7.86 3.65 -10.61
C THR A 71 8.43 4.30 -9.35
N LEU A 72 9.71 4.04 -9.07
CA LEU A 72 10.49 4.76 -8.09
C LEU A 72 11.15 5.97 -8.74
N PHE A 73 11.19 7.09 -8.02
CA PHE A 73 11.86 8.33 -8.42
C PHE A 73 12.87 8.74 -7.35
N ASP A 74 14.10 9.04 -7.77
CA ASP A 74 15.11 9.71 -6.97
C ASP A 74 15.08 11.20 -7.28
N LEU A 75 14.67 11.99 -6.29
CA LEU A 75 14.40 13.42 -6.40
C LEU A 75 15.31 14.21 -5.45
N ARG A 76 16.42 13.61 -5.00
CA ARG A 76 17.45 14.28 -4.20
C ARG A 76 18.06 15.45 -4.97
N ALA A 77 18.25 16.58 -4.28
CA ALA A 77 18.86 17.76 -4.87
C ALA A 77 20.27 17.43 -5.42
N GLY A 78 20.50 17.71 -6.70
CA GLY A 78 21.78 17.46 -7.37
C GLY A 78 21.98 16.03 -7.89
N ALA A 79 21.05 15.11 -7.65
CA ALA A 79 21.00 13.85 -8.39
C ALA A 79 20.40 14.11 -9.79
N PRO A 80 20.82 13.39 -10.85
CA PRO A 80 19.99 13.33 -12.05
C PRO A 80 18.63 12.77 -11.59
N ASN A 81 17.52 13.44 -11.90
CA ASN A 81 16.16 12.97 -11.59
C ASN A 81 16.00 11.54 -12.10
N ARG A 82 16.34 10.56 -11.25
CA ARG A 82 16.56 9.19 -11.70
C ARG A 82 15.23 8.51 -11.57
N ARG A 83 14.61 8.32 -12.73
CA ARG A 83 13.43 7.49 -12.85
C ARG A 83 13.88 6.06 -13.12
N TRP A 84 13.47 5.14 -12.28
CA TRP A 84 13.61 3.72 -12.58
C TRP A 84 12.58 3.29 -13.62
N VAL A 85 12.88 2.24 -14.39
CA VAL A 85 11.94 1.67 -15.36
C VAL A 85 10.69 1.21 -14.62
N PRO A 86 9.47 1.50 -15.14
CA PRO A 86 8.24 1.05 -14.50
C PRO A 86 8.21 -0.48 -14.36
N TRP A 87 7.89 -0.94 -13.15
CA TRP A 87 7.67 -2.35 -12.85
C TRP A 87 6.20 -2.68 -12.95
N HIS A 88 5.91 -3.88 -13.47
CA HIS A 88 4.56 -4.33 -13.72
C HIS A 88 4.27 -5.60 -12.92
N TYR A 89 3.13 -5.62 -12.25
CA TYR A 89 2.70 -6.75 -11.43
C TYR A 89 1.23 -7.06 -11.67
N ASP A 90 0.88 -8.34 -11.79
CA ASP A 90 -0.50 -8.81 -11.80
C ASP A 90 -0.86 -9.33 -10.42
N LEU A 91 -1.77 -8.63 -9.75
CA LEU A 91 -2.09 -8.85 -8.34
C LEU A 91 -3.56 -9.22 -8.15
N PRO A 92 -3.88 -10.24 -7.33
CA PRO A 92 -5.25 -10.44 -6.89
C PRO A 92 -5.76 -9.18 -6.16
N LEU A 93 -6.97 -8.73 -6.49
CA LEU A 93 -7.58 -7.58 -5.80
C LEU A 93 -8.07 -8.04 -4.41
N LEU A 94 -7.43 -7.58 -3.34
CA LEU A 94 -7.63 -8.07 -1.96
C LEU A 94 -9.10 -8.22 -1.52
N ALA A 95 -9.96 -7.26 -1.87
CA ALA A 95 -11.38 -7.33 -1.53
C ALA A 95 -12.11 -8.55 -2.14
N GLN A 96 -11.62 -9.05 -3.27
CA GLN A 96 -12.24 -10.10 -4.10
C GLN A 96 -11.39 -11.37 -4.19
N ALA A 97 -10.11 -11.31 -3.85
CA ALA A 97 -9.18 -12.41 -3.98
C ALA A 97 -9.53 -13.58 -3.07
N SER A 98 -9.47 -14.80 -3.62
CA SER A 98 -9.43 -16.04 -2.85
C SER A 98 -8.00 -16.37 -2.39
N ASP A 99 -7.00 -16.04 -3.19
CA ASP A 99 -5.58 -16.23 -2.88
C ASP A 99 -4.97 -15.01 -2.15
N LEU A 100 -5.10 -14.99 -0.82
CA LEU A 100 -4.49 -13.96 0.02
C LEU A 100 -2.96 -14.13 0.11
N ALA A 101 -2.44 -15.36 -0.01
CA ALA A 101 -1.00 -15.62 0.01
C ALA A 101 -0.32 -15.03 -1.24
N GLY A 102 -1.01 -15.00 -2.39
CA GLY A 102 -0.58 -14.30 -3.60
C GLY A 102 -0.33 -12.81 -3.36
N ILE A 103 -1.20 -12.15 -2.58
CA ILE A 103 -1.08 -10.72 -2.26
C ILE A 103 0.12 -10.46 -1.35
N GLN A 104 0.32 -11.30 -0.34
CA GLN A 104 1.49 -11.19 0.55
C GLN A 104 2.79 -11.35 -0.23
N ARG A 105 2.89 -12.40 -1.05
CA ARG A 105 4.08 -12.67 -1.88
C ARG A 105 4.38 -11.50 -2.80
N ALA A 106 3.36 -10.94 -3.45
CA ALA A 106 3.57 -9.80 -4.31
C ALA A 106 4.04 -8.55 -3.56
N THR A 107 3.47 -8.29 -2.37
CA THR A 107 3.90 -7.19 -1.51
C THR A 107 5.38 -7.34 -1.13
N GLU A 108 5.80 -8.55 -0.74
CA GLU A 108 7.21 -8.85 -0.43
C GLU A 108 8.11 -8.67 -1.66
N VAL A 109 7.70 -9.15 -2.84
CA VAL A 109 8.46 -8.99 -4.08
C VAL A 109 8.64 -7.51 -4.44
N ILE A 110 7.59 -6.71 -4.33
CA ILE A 110 7.64 -5.26 -4.59
C ILE A 110 8.55 -4.58 -3.56
N ALA A 111 8.38 -4.89 -2.27
CA ALA A 111 9.18 -4.29 -1.21
C ALA A 111 10.67 -4.64 -1.36
N GLN A 112 10.98 -5.91 -1.65
CA GLN A 112 12.35 -6.36 -1.91
C GLN A 112 12.94 -5.64 -3.12
N ARG A 113 12.15 -5.46 -4.20
CA ARG A 113 12.59 -4.72 -5.37
C ARG A 113 12.97 -3.28 -5.03
N VAL A 114 12.17 -2.59 -4.21
CA VAL A 114 12.49 -1.24 -3.74
C VAL A 114 13.76 -1.25 -2.88
N ALA A 115 13.90 -2.23 -1.98
CA ALA A 115 15.07 -2.39 -1.12
C ALA A 115 16.36 -2.56 -1.94
N ASP A 116 16.34 -3.44 -2.95
CA ASP A 116 17.47 -3.71 -3.84
C ASP A 116 17.91 -2.45 -4.60
N GLU A 117 16.96 -1.66 -5.11
CA GLU A 117 17.23 -0.43 -5.86
C GLU A 117 17.80 0.67 -4.96
N LEU A 118 17.38 0.69 -3.69
CA LEU A 118 17.94 1.58 -2.67
C LEU A 118 19.22 1.03 -2.03
N ARG A 119 19.60 -0.22 -2.32
CA ARG A 119 20.72 -0.95 -1.70
C ARG A 119 20.59 -1.00 -0.18
N LEU A 120 19.38 -1.30 0.29
CA LEU A 120 19.04 -1.47 1.70
C LEU A 120 18.53 -2.88 1.92
N ASP A 121 18.71 -3.40 3.13
CA ASP A 121 18.15 -4.68 3.53
C ASP A 121 16.82 -4.47 4.26
N LEU A 122 15.82 -5.28 3.93
CA LEU A 122 14.57 -5.33 4.68
C LEU A 122 14.82 -6.02 6.03
N ASP A 123 14.48 -5.35 7.14
CA ASP A 123 14.53 -5.96 8.46
C ASP A 123 13.23 -6.75 8.74
N PRO A 124 13.26 -8.09 8.78
CA PRO A 124 12.08 -8.89 9.06
C PRO A 124 11.53 -8.67 10.48
N GLY A 125 12.39 -8.30 11.46
CA GLY A 125 11.98 -8.08 12.84
C GLY A 125 11.17 -6.79 13.04
N ARG A 126 11.45 -5.76 12.23
CA ARG A 126 10.77 -4.46 12.30
C ARG A 126 9.41 -4.46 11.60
N ALA A 127 9.23 -5.28 10.56
CA ALA A 127 7.96 -5.38 9.81
C ALA A 127 6.82 -6.04 10.61
N ALA A 128 7.14 -6.90 11.58
CA ALA A 128 6.16 -7.68 12.34
C ALA A 128 5.29 -6.86 13.32
N GLN A 129 5.62 -5.59 13.56
CA GLN A 129 4.90 -4.73 14.50
C GLN A 129 3.75 -3.95 13.85
N SER A 130 3.75 -3.82 12.53
CA SER A 130 2.86 -2.92 11.79
C SER A 130 2.02 -3.62 10.73
N THR A 131 2.26 -4.91 10.49
CA THR A 131 1.55 -5.71 9.49
C THR A 131 0.44 -6.56 10.12
N PRO A 132 -0.73 -6.70 9.48
CA PRO A 132 -1.73 -7.66 9.92
C PRO A 132 -1.14 -9.07 9.87
N ARG A 133 -1.26 -9.81 10.97
CA ARG A 133 -0.79 -11.20 11.08
C ARG A 133 -1.67 -12.15 10.28
N ASP A 134 -2.96 -11.81 10.16
CA ASP A 134 -3.92 -12.52 9.33
C ASP A 134 -4.50 -11.60 8.25
N LEU A 135 -4.19 -11.88 6.97
CA LEU A 135 -4.71 -11.12 5.84
C LEU A 135 -6.23 -11.24 5.67
N ARG A 136 -6.87 -12.25 6.26
CA ARG A 136 -8.34 -12.34 6.32
C ARG A 136 -8.90 -11.26 7.25
N ALA A 137 -8.26 -11.03 8.39
CA ALA A 137 -8.64 -9.93 9.29
C ALA A 137 -8.52 -8.60 8.55
N TYR A 138 -7.37 -8.37 7.90
CA TYR A 138 -7.15 -7.15 7.09
C TYR A 138 -8.18 -6.96 5.98
N ARG A 139 -8.54 -8.03 5.27
CA ARG A 139 -9.60 -7.98 4.25
C ARG A 139 -10.95 -7.57 4.86
N LEU A 140 -11.34 -8.13 6.00
CA LEU A 140 -12.59 -7.79 6.68
C LEU A 140 -12.59 -6.33 7.13
N PHE A 141 -11.47 -5.84 7.67
CA PHE A 141 -11.27 -4.43 8.01
C PHE A 141 -11.49 -3.51 6.80
N LEU A 142 -10.87 -3.81 5.65
CA LEU A 142 -11.03 -3.00 4.43
C LEU A 142 -12.46 -3.04 3.87
N LEU A 143 -13.13 -4.19 3.96
CA LEU A 143 -14.54 -4.31 3.57
C LEU A 143 -15.45 -3.51 4.50
N ALA A 144 -15.16 -3.46 5.80
CA ALA A 144 -15.87 -2.63 6.74
C ALA A 144 -15.72 -1.14 6.40
N PHE A 145 -14.48 -0.71 6.13
CA PHE A 145 -14.17 0.67 5.74
C PHE A 145 -14.88 1.07 4.43
N GLY A 146 -14.88 0.18 3.43
CA GLY A 146 -15.62 0.40 2.18
C GLY A 146 -17.13 0.57 2.38
N ARG A 147 -17.73 -0.15 3.35
CA ARG A 147 -19.15 -0.05 3.69
C ARG A 147 -19.51 1.18 4.49
N GLU A 148 -18.59 1.71 5.29
CA GLU A 148 -18.80 2.95 6.05
C GLU A 148 -18.90 4.17 5.11
N ALA A 149 -18.14 4.16 4.01
CA ALA A 149 -18.21 5.20 2.97
C ALA A 149 -19.53 5.18 2.18
N GLU A 150 -20.26 4.05 2.18
CA GLU A 150 -21.58 3.90 1.56
C GLU A 150 -22.68 4.25 2.58
N VAL A 151 -22.90 5.55 2.79
CA VAL A 151 -23.87 6.06 3.77
C VAL A 151 -25.31 5.66 3.40
N SER A 152 -25.85 4.63 4.06
CA SER A 152 -27.25 4.57 4.50
C SER A 152 -27.46 3.37 5.45
N CYS A 153 -27.81 3.63 6.72
CA CYS A 153 -28.40 2.69 7.68
C CYS A 153 -27.76 1.29 7.93
N LEU A 154 -26.57 0.99 7.38
CA LEU A 154 -25.88 -0.30 7.44
C LEU A 154 -24.80 -0.40 8.53
N GLY A 155 -24.89 0.42 9.58
CA GLY A 155 -23.91 0.44 10.68
C GLY A 155 -23.69 -0.93 11.35
N THR A 156 -24.67 -1.84 11.30
CA THR A 156 -24.56 -3.20 11.83
C THR A 156 -23.64 -4.10 11.00
N GLY A 157 -23.61 -3.93 9.68
CA GLY A 157 -22.81 -4.74 8.76
C GLY A 157 -21.32 -4.41 8.81
N ALA A 158 -20.97 -3.12 8.86
CA ALA A 158 -19.58 -2.68 9.04
C ALA A 158 -19.06 -3.06 10.44
N ALA A 159 -19.87 -2.85 11.48
CA ALA A 159 -19.51 -3.23 12.85
C ALA A 159 -19.32 -4.74 13.02
N GLN A 160 -20.08 -5.58 12.30
CA GLN A 160 -19.85 -7.03 12.32
C GLN A 160 -18.52 -7.41 11.66
N LEU A 161 -18.22 -6.85 10.49
CA LEU A 161 -16.94 -7.09 9.81
C LEU A 161 -15.73 -6.67 10.65
N LEU A 162 -15.82 -5.55 11.39
CA LEU A 162 -14.78 -5.14 12.33
C LEU A 162 -14.63 -6.10 13.51
N ARG A 163 -15.74 -6.60 14.07
CA ARG A 163 -15.69 -7.62 15.13
C ARG A 163 -15.07 -8.92 14.64
N ASP A 164 -15.43 -9.37 13.44
CA ASP A 164 -14.87 -10.59 12.85
C ASP A 164 -13.38 -10.41 12.51
N SER A 165 -12.98 -9.20 12.07
CA SER A 165 -11.57 -8.84 11.88
C SER A 165 -10.78 -8.98 13.19
N LEU A 166 -11.25 -8.33 14.27
CA LEU A 166 -10.59 -8.37 15.58
C LEU A 166 -10.56 -9.77 16.18
N ALA A 167 -11.56 -10.61 15.90
CA ALA A 167 -11.58 -12.00 16.33
C ALA A 167 -10.48 -12.84 15.63
N LEU A 168 -10.14 -12.51 14.39
CA LEU A 168 -9.07 -13.17 13.63
C LEU A 168 -7.68 -12.62 13.97
N ASP A 169 -7.56 -11.31 14.17
CA ASP A 169 -6.31 -10.65 14.58
C ASP A 169 -6.60 -9.56 15.63
N PRO A 170 -6.50 -9.89 16.93
CA PRO A 170 -6.77 -8.93 18.01
C PRO A 170 -5.79 -7.74 18.05
N SER A 171 -4.65 -7.86 17.38
CA SER A 171 -3.68 -6.76 17.24
C SER A 171 -4.01 -5.80 16.08
N TYR A 172 -5.08 -6.04 15.33
CA TYR A 172 -5.42 -5.28 14.12
C TYR A 172 -6.92 -4.93 14.00
N PRO A 173 -7.30 -3.69 13.63
CA PRO A 173 -6.43 -2.56 13.27
C PRO A 173 -5.75 -1.93 14.49
N PRO A 174 -4.55 -1.34 14.35
CA PRO A 174 -3.95 -0.55 15.43
C PRO A 174 -4.88 0.62 15.79
N ALA A 175 -5.11 0.80 17.10
CA ALA A 175 -5.94 1.86 17.65
C ALA A 175 -5.31 3.25 17.53
#